data_AF-A0A645CFU3-F1
#
_entry.id   AF-A0A645CFU3-F1
#
_cell.length_a   1.000
_cell.length_b   1.000
_cell.length_c   1.000
_cell.angle_alpha   90.00
_cell.angle_beta   90.00
_cell.angle_gamma   90.00
#
_symmetry.space_group_name_H-M   'P 1'
#
loop_
_entity.id
_entity.type
_entity.pdbx_description
1 polymer ?
#
loop_
_entity_poly.entity_id
_entity_poly.type
_entity_poly.pdbx_seq_one_letter_code
_entity_poly.pdbx_strand_id
1 'polypeptide(L)'
;MRDKLNNQEFYFFCSHFDHKGVNARREAANLVLKKIEEINGTDKLPVFFVGDLNCQPDKIPILNLLAGGLRDSRTIPAAKNISGPVGTTNGWDNNVAGLTNRIDYIFVNDPVEILSYTTITNKYTDVYPSDHFPVLVQALINNAPSELTNIESSSGVEINSSSKNEIVMKSDIPFSYAIYNTKAQLIASGKSDDQTTLTIALTNKCKGVYLIRTVTNLGSSVCKLMNEK
;
A
#
# COMPACT_ATOMS: atom_id res chain seq x y z
N MET A 1 3.25 4.18 16.72
CA MET A 1 3.91 2.90 17.06
C MET A 1 5.29 2.89 16.40
N ARG A 2 6.21 2.04 16.87
CA ARG A 2 7.57 1.95 16.31
C ARG A 2 7.98 0.48 16.13
N ASP A 3 8.48 0.14 14.95
CA ASP A 3 9.10 -1.17 14.68
C ASP A 3 10.36 -1.33 15.54
N LYS A 4 10.47 -2.45 16.25
CA LYS A 4 11.57 -2.67 17.21
C LYS A 4 12.89 -3.05 16.55
N LEU A 5 12.87 -3.52 15.31
CA LEU A 5 14.04 -3.97 14.56
C LEU A 5 14.70 -2.79 13.84
N ASN A 6 13.91 -1.96 13.17
CA ASN A 6 14.42 -0.89 12.31
C ASN A 6 14.05 0.53 12.77
N ASN A 7 13.33 0.67 13.88
CA ASN A 7 12.87 1.94 14.45
C ASN A 7 11.95 2.78 13.55
N GLN A 8 11.40 2.22 12.47
CA GLN A 8 10.43 2.92 11.63
C GLN A 8 9.13 3.14 12.38
N GLU A 9 8.57 4.34 12.22
CA GLU A 9 7.33 4.73 12.84
C GLU A 9 6.14 4.43 11.93
N PHE A 10 5.03 4.05 12.55
CA PHE A 10 3.77 3.77 11.87
C PHE A 10 2.59 4.06 12.78
N TYR A 11 1.44 4.31 12.18
CA TYR A 11 0.18 4.45 12.91
C TYR A 11 -0.61 3.15 12.90
N PHE A 12 -1.22 2.86 14.03
CA PHE A 12 -2.09 1.71 14.23
C PHE A 12 -3.43 2.20 14.77
N PHE A 13 -4.47 2.07 13.97
CA PHE A 13 -5.84 2.42 14.31
C PHE A 13 -6.64 1.14 14.51
N CYS A 14 -7.49 1.12 15.54
CA CYS A 14 -8.38 -0.01 15.81
C CYS A 14 -9.78 0.51 16.08
N SER A 15 -10.80 -0.15 15.52
CA SER A 15 -12.20 0.17 15.80
C SER A 15 -13.08 -1.08 15.74
N HIS A 16 -14.22 -1.01 16.42
CA HIS A 16 -15.29 -2.00 16.31
C HIS A 16 -16.56 -1.27 15.89
N PHE A 17 -17.07 -1.58 14.70
CA PHE A 17 -18.26 -0.91 14.15
C PHE A 17 -19.56 -1.51 14.67
N ASP A 18 -20.60 -0.70 14.73
CA ASP A 18 -21.91 -1.14 15.21
C ASP A 18 -22.51 -2.25 14.32
N HIS A 19 -23.02 -3.30 14.96
CA HIS A 19 -23.60 -4.46 14.28
C HIS A 19 -25.00 -4.19 13.68
N LYS A 20 -25.79 -3.23 14.20
CA LYS A 20 -27.18 -3.00 13.75
C LYS A 20 -27.31 -1.84 12.77
N GLY A 21 -26.67 -0.73 13.05
CA GLY A 21 -26.84 0.56 12.40
C GLY A 21 -26.08 0.65 11.08
N VAL A 22 -26.78 0.42 9.97
CA VAL A 22 -26.21 0.59 8.62
C VAL A 22 -25.63 1.98 8.41
N ASN A 23 -26.34 3.04 8.83
CA ASN A 23 -25.85 4.41 8.75
C ASN A 23 -24.67 4.64 9.71
N ALA A 24 -24.71 4.05 10.91
CA ALA A 24 -23.62 4.18 11.88
C ALA A 24 -22.31 3.62 11.32
N ARG A 25 -22.33 2.44 10.67
CA ARG A 25 -21.14 1.88 10.02
C ARG A 25 -20.61 2.75 8.88
N ARG A 26 -21.51 3.34 8.08
CA ARG A 26 -21.11 4.24 6.99
C ARG A 26 -20.41 5.49 7.53
N GLU A 27 -21.00 6.14 8.53
CA GLU A 27 -20.39 7.34 9.12
C GLU A 27 -19.13 6.99 9.91
N ALA A 28 -19.04 5.81 10.53
CA ALA A 28 -17.82 5.32 11.18
C ALA A 28 -16.67 5.15 10.18
N ALA A 29 -16.92 4.58 8.99
CA ALA A 29 -15.91 4.48 7.94
C ALA A 29 -15.38 5.86 7.51
N ASN A 30 -16.28 6.82 7.28
CA ASN A 30 -15.92 8.19 6.92
C ASN A 30 -15.13 8.89 8.04
N LEU A 31 -15.54 8.70 9.30
CA LEU A 31 -14.85 9.25 10.46
C LEU A 31 -13.45 8.67 10.61
N VAL A 32 -13.27 7.37 10.41
CA VAL A 32 -11.95 6.72 10.43
C VAL A 32 -11.02 7.34 9.39
N LEU A 33 -11.47 7.49 8.14
CA LEU A 33 -10.67 8.12 7.09
C LEU A 33 -10.28 9.56 7.46
N LYS A 34 -11.24 10.33 7.96
CA LYS A 34 -10.99 11.69 8.44
C LYS A 34 -9.95 11.72 9.55
N LYS A 35 -10.04 10.80 10.52
CA LYS A 35 -9.09 10.70 11.64
C LYS A 35 -7.71 10.25 11.20
N ILE A 36 -7.62 9.32 10.25
CA ILE A 36 -6.35 8.91 9.65
C ILE A 36 -5.70 10.11 8.95
N GLU A 37 -6.43 10.89 8.15
CA GLU A 37 -5.86 12.08 7.50
C GLU A 37 -5.49 13.17 8.50
N GLU A 38 -6.32 13.43 9.52
CA GLU A 38 -6.03 14.41 10.57
C GLU A 38 -4.75 14.06 11.37
N ILE A 39 -4.49 12.77 11.61
CA ILE A 39 -3.38 12.30 12.45
C ILE A 39 -2.12 12.01 11.62
N ASN A 40 -2.27 11.37 10.46
CA ASN A 40 -1.15 11.01 9.58
C ASN A 40 -0.72 12.16 8.67
N GLY A 41 -1.63 13.10 8.40
CA GLY A 41 -1.38 14.39 7.78
C GLY A 41 -0.39 14.38 6.61
N THR A 42 0.66 15.18 6.77
CA THR A 42 1.76 15.41 5.82
C THR A 42 2.85 14.34 5.85
N ASP A 43 2.98 13.60 6.96
CA ASP A 43 4.09 12.67 7.15
C ASP A 43 3.90 11.41 6.30
N LYS A 44 2.64 11.14 5.90
CA LYS A 44 2.22 10.00 5.08
C LYS A 44 2.88 8.70 5.53
N LEU A 45 2.98 8.53 6.85
CA LEU A 45 3.57 7.35 7.47
C LEU A 45 2.75 6.09 7.13
N PRO A 46 3.37 4.92 7.24
CA PRO A 46 2.67 3.64 7.18
C PRO A 46 1.50 3.59 8.17
N VAL A 47 0.34 3.14 7.70
CA VAL A 47 -0.91 3.03 8.46
C VAL A 47 -1.40 1.60 8.41
N PHE A 48 -1.78 1.10 9.58
CA PHE A 48 -2.59 -0.09 9.74
C PHE A 48 -3.91 0.31 10.40
N PHE A 49 -5.04 0.02 9.75
CA PHE A 49 -6.36 0.15 10.34
C PHE A 49 -6.98 -1.24 10.48
N VAL A 50 -7.24 -1.67 11.71
CA VAL A 50 -7.75 -3.00 12.01
C VAL A 50 -9.10 -2.94 12.71
N GLY A 51 -9.89 -3.99 12.62
CA GLY A 51 -11.10 -4.09 13.42
C GLY A 51 -12.11 -5.14 12.97
N ASP A 52 -13.05 -5.42 13.87
CA ASP A 52 -14.34 -6.00 13.53
C ASP A 52 -15.25 -4.87 13.01
N LEU A 53 -15.51 -4.88 11.72
CA LEU A 53 -16.30 -3.85 11.07
C LEU A 53 -17.78 -4.22 10.92
N ASN A 54 -18.19 -5.42 11.35
CA ASN A 54 -19.56 -5.91 11.24
C ASN A 54 -20.16 -5.71 9.83
N CYS A 55 -19.33 -5.85 8.79
CA CYS A 55 -19.69 -5.46 7.43
C CYS A 55 -19.01 -6.37 6.41
N GLN A 56 -19.74 -6.82 5.40
CA GLN A 56 -19.17 -7.64 4.32
C GLN A 56 -18.33 -6.78 3.35
N PRO A 57 -17.39 -7.40 2.60
CA PRO A 57 -16.49 -6.68 1.71
C PRO A 57 -17.16 -5.88 0.59
N ASP A 58 -18.39 -6.26 0.21
CA ASP A 58 -19.16 -5.64 -0.88
C ASP A 58 -20.03 -4.46 -0.41
N LYS A 59 -19.97 -4.08 0.87
CA LYS A 59 -20.84 -3.06 1.45
C LYS A 59 -20.20 -1.68 1.49
N ILE A 60 -21.05 -0.64 1.45
CA ILE A 60 -20.66 0.77 1.40
C ILE A 60 -19.57 1.18 2.42
N PRO A 61 -19.61 0.79 3.72
CA PRO A 61 -18.54 1.14 4.65
C PRO A 61 -17.16 0.67 4.21
N ILE A 62 -17.07 -0.55 3.68
CA ILE A 62 -15.82 -1.12 3.17
C ILE A 62 -15.40 -0.44 1.86
N LEU A 63 -16.35 -0.22 0.95
CA LEU A 63 -16.10 0.50 -0.31
C LEU A 63 -15.61 1.95 -0.06
N ASN A 64 -16.13 2.62 0.98
CA ASN A 64 -15.67 3.96 1.37
C ASN A 64 -14.22 3.93 1.85
N LEU A 65 -13.84 2.97 2.70
CA LEU A 65 -12.45 2.81 3.16
C LEU A 65 -11.50 2.60 1.97
N LEU A 66 -11.90 1.76 1.01
CA LEU A 66 -11.12 1.52 -0.21
C LEU A 66 -11.00 2.77 -1.09
N ALA A 67 -12.11 3.49 -1.30
CA ALA A 67 -12.12 4.74 -2.06
C ALA A 67 -11.31 5.86 -1.38
N GLY A 68 -11.18 5.81 -0.05
CA GLY A 68 -10.36 6.72 0.75
C GLY A 68 -8.86 6.43 0.75
N GLY A 69 -8.39 5.50 -0.09
CA GLY A 69 -6.97 5.19 -0.25
C GLY A 69 -6.42 4.09 0.66
N LEU A 70 -7.28 3.43 1.44
CA LEU A 70 -6.89 2.21 2.14
C LEU A 70 -7.01 1.00 1.22
N ARG A 71 -6.21 -0.03 1.48
CA ARG A 71 -6.18 -1.28 0.71
C ARG A 71 -6.44 -2.46 1.63
N ASP A 72 -7.27 -3.39 1.18
CA ASP A 72 -7.58 -4.62 1.91
C ASP A 72 -6.37 -5.58 1.84
N SER A 73 -5.75 -5.86 2.99
CA SER A 73 -4.58 -6.73 3.09
C SER A 73 -4.80 -8.13 2.53
N ARG A 74 -6.04 -8.63 2.50
CA ARG A 74 -6.35 -9.93 1.93
C ARG A 74 -6.21 -9.96 0.40
N THR A 75 -6.35 -8.82 -0.26
CA THR A 75 -6.36 -8.72 -1.73
C THR A 75 -5.01 -8.40 -2.35
N ILE A 76 -4.00 -8.07 -1.53
CA ILE A 76 -2.69 -7.62 -1.99
C ILE A 76 -1.73 -8.78 -2.34
N PRO A 77 -1.54 -9.82 -1.50
CA PRO A 77 -0.58 -10.88 -1.78
C PRO A 77 -1.00 -11.76 -2.97
N ALA A 78 -0.02 -12.44 -3.55
CA ALA A 78 -0.30 -13.53 -4.48
C ALA A 78 -1.13 -14.63 -3.79
N ALA A 79 -2.05 -15.27 -4.51
CA ALA A 79 -2.98 -16.26 -3.95
C ALA A 79 -2.28 -17.38 -3.15
N LYS A 80 -1.07 -17.80 -3.56
CA LYS A 80 -0.26 -18.82 -2.86
C LYS A 80 0.20 -18.41 -1.44
N ASN A 81 0.16 -17.11 -1.12
CA ASN A 81 0.53 -16.54 0.18
C ASN A 81 -0.69 -16.20 1.04
N ILE A 82 -1.88 -16.64 0.62
CA ILE A 82 -3.12 -16.49 1.38
C ILE A 82 -3.53 -17.87 1.90
N SER A 83 -3.78 -17.97 3.20
CA SER A 83 -4.18 -19.24 3.85
C SER A 83 -5.33 -19.06 4.83
N GLY A 84 -5.99 -20.17 5.15
CA GLY A 84 -7.21 -20.19 5.98
C GLY A 84 -8.49 -19.81 5.21
N PRO A 85 -9.65 -19.83 5.87
CA PRO A 85 -10.93 -19.49 5.26
C PRO A 85 -11.04 -18.00 4.91
N VAL A 86 -11.98 -17.67 4.03
CA VAL A 86 -12.34 -16.27 3.73
C VAL A 86 -13.01 -15.64 4.95
N GLY A 87 -13.93 -16.38 5.58
CA GLY A 87 -14.69 -15.90 6.72
C GLY A 87 -13.86 -15.84 7.98
N THR A 88 -14.18 -14.85 8.83
CA THR A 88 -13.43 -14.51 10.03
C THR A 88 -14.23 -14.70 11.30
N THR A 89 -15.54 -14.98 11.21
CA THR A 89 -16.37 -15.35 12.37
C THR A 89 -16.87 -16.79 12.24
N ASN A 90 -16.86 -17.51 13.36
CA ASN A 90 -17.42 -18.85 13.51
C ASN A 90 -18.71 -18.87 14.34
N GLY A 91 -19.02 -17.80 15.09
CA GLY A 91 -20.24 -17.73 15.90
C GLY A 91 -20.37 -18.86 16.92
N TRP A 92 -19.24 -19.40 17.39
CA TRP A 92 -19.11 -20.59 18.23
C TRP A 92 -19.48 -21.92 17.54
N ASP A 93 -19.64 -21.94 16.22
CA ASP A 93 -19.79 -23.17 15.45
C ASP A 93 -18.44 -23.88 15.28
N ASN A 94 -18.44 -25.19 15.51
CA ASN A 94 -17.29 -26.06 15.34
C ASN A 94 -17.04 -26.46 13.88
N ASN A 95 -18.01 -26.24 12.98
CA ASN A 95 -17.90 -26.51 11.55
C ASN A 95 -17.49 -25.25 10.78
N VAL A 96 -16.22 -25.20 10.36
CA VAL A 96 -15.63 -24.04 9.69
C VAL A 96 -15.42 -24.24 8.18
N ALA A 97 -15.86 -25.37 7.65
CA ALA A 97 -15.71 -25.67 6.23
C ALA A 97 -16.54 -24.68 5.39
N GLY A 98 -15.87 -23.97 4.48
CA GLY A 98 -16.54 -23.06 3.55
C GLY A 98 -17.01 -21.73 4.16
N LEU A 99 -16.47 -21.31 5.31
CA LEU A 99 -16.80 -20.01 5.88
C LEU A 99 -16.37 -18.86 4.94
N THR A 100 -17.34 -18.03 4.58
CA THR A 100 -17.17 -16.86 3.70
C THR A 100 -17.48 -15.53 4.39
N ASN A 101 -18.11 -15.56 5.56
CA ASN A 101 -18.51 -14.39 6.32
C ASN A 101 -17.29 -13.65 6.88
N ARG A 102 -16.78 -12.65 6.15
CA ARG A 102 -15.62 -11.84 6.55
C ARG A 102 -16.10 -10.50 7.07
N ILE A 103 -15.86 -10.24 8.35
CA ILE A 103 -16.20 -8.97 9.01
C ILE A 103 -15.02 -8.35 9.75
N ASP A 104 -13.91 -9.08 9.89
CA ASP A 104 -12.67 -8.61 10.49
C ASP A 104 -11.66 -8.27 9.40
N TYR A 105 -11.01 -7.11 9.54
CA TYR A 105 -10.15 -6.56 8.50
C TYR A 105 -8.84 -6.02 9.05
N ILE A 106 -7.82 -6.07 8.20
CA ILE A 106 -6.58 -5.29 8.32
C ILE A 106 -6.45 -4.50 7.02
N PHE A 107 -6.68 -3.20 7.10
CA PHE A 107 -6.45 -2.24 6.02
C PHE A 107 -5.10 -1.57 6.16
N VAL A 108 -4.48 -1.24 5.03
CA VAL A 108 -3.20 -0.52 5.00
C VAL A 108 -3.18 0.56 3.94
N ASN A 109 -2.34 1.58 4.09
CA ASN A 109 -2.08 2.57 3.05
C ASN A 109 -0.91 2.16 2.13
N ASP A 110 -0.53 3.03 1.19
CA ASP A 110 0.47 2.74 0.14
C ASP A 110 1.87 2.32 0.63
N PRO A 111 2.45 2.92 1.69
CA PRO A 111 3.78 2.58 2.19
C PRO A 111 3.91 1.16 2.78
N VAL A 112 2.80 0.42 2.95
CA VAL A 112 2.81 -0.93 3.49
C VAL A 112 2.66 -1.96 2.38
N GLU A 113 3.58 -2.92 2.27
CA GLU A 113 3.44 -4.09 1.42
C GLU A 113 2.98 -5.29 2.25
N ILE A 114 2.04 -6.09 1.74
CA ILE A 114 1.58 -7.32 2.41
C ILE A 114 2.21 -8.52 1.71
N LEU A 115 3.01 -9.27 2.48
CA LEU A 115 3.73 -10.46 2.01
C LEU A 115 2.85 -11.71 2.10
N SER A 116 2.06 -11.82 3.17
CA SER A 116 1.12 -12.93 3.39
C SER A 116 -0.09 -12.51 4.23
N TYR A 117 -1.17 -13.28 4.09
CA TYR A 117 -2.41 -13.13 4.86
C TYR A 117 -2.88 -14.51 5.32
N THR A 118 -3.25 -14.63 6.58
CA THR A 118 -3.75 -15.88 7.16
C THR A 118 -4.93 -15.63 8.09
N THR A 119 -6.04 -16.35 7.87
CA THR A 119 -7.07 -16.51 8.89
C THR A 119 -6.74 -17.73 9.74
N ILE A 120 -6.44 -17.54 11.03
CA ILE A 120 -5.97 -18.61 11.92
C ILE A 120 -7.16 -19.36 12.53
N THR A 121 -7.31 -20.64 12.20
CA THR A 121 -8.41 -21.51 12.66
C THR A 121 -7.96 -22.58 13.66
N ASN A 122 -6.88 -22.33 14.39
CA ASN A 122 -6.37 -23.26 15.38
C ASN A 122 -7.38 -23.42 16.53
N LYS A 123 -7.61 -24.66 16.93
CA LYS A 123 -8.34 -24.98 18.16
C LYS A 123 -7.39 -25.08 19.34
N TYR A 124 -7.91 -24.77 20.52
CA TYR A 124 -7.29 -25.18 21.78
C TYR A 124 -8.15 -26.30 22.34
N THR A 125 -7.59 -27.51 22.39
CA THR A 125 -8.37 -28.76 22.52
C THR A 125 -9.42 -28.87 21.41
N ASP A 126 -10.72 -28.90 21.75
CA ASP A 126 -11.84 -29.03 20.81
C ASP A 126 -12.64 -27.73 20.64
N VAL A 127 -12.21 -26.64 21.28
CA VAL A 127 -12.89 -25.34 21.25
C VAL A 127 -12.06 -24.29 20.50
N TYR A 128 -12.76 -23.38 19.83
CA TYR A 128 -12.14 -22.16 19.35
C TYR A 128 -11.93 -21.19 20.52
N PRO A 129 -10.78 -20.49 20.60
CA PRO A 129 -10.55 -19.49 21.65
C PRO A 129 -11.50 -18.27 21.61
N SER A 130 -12.19 -18.06 20.49
CA SER A 130 -13.08 -16.92 20.22
C SER A 130 -14.11 -17.31 19.14
N ASP A 131 -15.25 -16.63 19.10
CA ASP A 131 -16.20 -16.67 17.98
C ASP A 131 -15.67 -15.98 16.71
N HIS A 132 -14.51 -15.32 16.81
CA HIS A 132 -13.78 -14.76 15.68
C HIS A 132 -12.40 -15.42 15.55
N PHE A 133 -11.99 -15.66 14.31
CA PHE A 133 -10.65 -16.11 13.96
C PHE A 133 -9.69 -14.93 13.88
N PRO A 134 -8.50 -15.03 14.50
CA PRO A 134 -7.46 -14.04 14.32
C PRO A 134 -7.06 -13.92 12.84
N VAL A 135 -6.97 -12.70 12.36
CA VAL A 135 -6.37 -12.37 11.07
C VAL A 135 -4.91 -11.98 11.30
N LEU A 136 -4.00 -12.67 10.61
CA LEU A 136 -2.57 -12.44 10.65
C LEU A 136 -2.10 -11.95 9.28
N VAL A 137 -1.25 -10.92 9.27
CA VAL A 137 -0.51 -10.49 8.08
C VAL A 137 0.97 -10.44 8.37
N GLN A 138 1.78 -10.76 7.37
CA GLN A 138 3.19 -10.34 7.34
C GLN A 138 3.29 -9.15 6.40
N ALA A 139 3.88 -8.07 6.88
CA ALA A 139 3.97 -6.83 6.15
C ALA A 139 5.40 -6.28 6.14
N LEU A 140 5.76 -5.62 5.04
CA LEU A 140 6.97 -4.82 4.94
C LEU A 140 6.56 -3.35 4.99
N ILE A 141 7.22 -2.58 5.85
CA ILE A 141 7.05 -1.15 5.95
C ILE A 141 8.12 -0.48 5.09
N ASN A 142 7.69 0.23 4.05
CA ASN A 142 8.58 0.95 3.17
C ASN A 142 8.66 2.42 3.58
N ASN A 143 9.89 2.93 3.75
CA ASN A 143 10.11 4.37 3.89
C ASN A 143 9.97 5.03 2.51
N ALA A 144 8.75 5.41 2.12
CA ALA A 144 8.51 6.63 1.34
C ALA A 144 7.00 6.87 1.16
N PRO A 145 6.53 8.11 1.35
CA PRO A 145 5.24 8.59 0.88
C PRO A 145 5.04 8.30 -0.61
N SER A 146 3.79 8.14 -1.01
CA SER A 146 3.35 8.23 -2.40
C SER A 146 3.52 9.64 -3.02
N GLU A 147 4.24 10.55 -2.36
CA GLU A 147 4.63 11.85 -2.90
C GLU A 147 6.10 11.84 -3.31
N LEU A 148 6.31 11.86 -4.64
CA LEU A 148 7.59 12.18 -5.25
C LEU A 148 7.75 13.69 -5.29
N THR A 149 8.47 14.22 -4.31
CA THR A 149 9.12 15.52 -4.46
C THR A 149 10.57 15.34 -4.07
N ASN A 150 11.41 15.20 -5.11
CA ASN A 150 12.88 15.09 -5.07
C ASN A 150 13.44 13.79 -4.47
N ILE A 151 13.68 12.81 -5.33
CA ILE A 151 14.67 11.76 -5.03
C ILE A 151 16.01 12.25 -5.58
N GLU A 152 16.89 12.73 -4.71
CA GLU A 152 18.33 12.66 -5.01
C GLU A 152 18.70 11.19 -4.96
N SER A 153 18.89 10.60 -6.14
CA SER A 153 19.31 9.22 -6.24
C SER A 153 20.76 9.09 -5.75
N SER A 154 21.13 7.93 -5.17
CA SER A 154 22.50 7.62 -4.76
C SER A 154 23.54 7.66 -5.90
N SER A 155 23.08 7.85 -7.15
CA SER A 155 23.93 8.09 -8.33
C SER A 155 24.17 9.57 -8.62
N GLY A 156 23.57 10.50 -7.85
CA GLY A 156 23.69 11.95 -8.05
C GLY A 156 22.79 12.51 -9.15
N VAL A 157 21.70 11.79 -9.50
CA VAL A 157 20.70 12.24 -10.47
C VAL A 157 19.40 12.60 -9.73
N GLU A 158 18.96 13.85 -9.84
CA GLU A 158 17.65 14.31 -9.39
C GLU A 158 16.59 13.94 -10.43
N ILE A 159 15.46 13.37 -9.98
CA ILE A 159 14.39 12.92 -10.87
C ILE A 159 13.04 13.49 -10.40
N ASN A 160 12.32 14.15 -11.31
CA ASN A 160 11.06 14.84 -11.04
C ASN A 160 10.02 14.60 -12.16
N SER A 161 8.73 14.69 -11.84
CA SER A 161 7.65 14.76 -12.83
C SER A 161 7.20 16.22 -13.03
N SER A 162 7.00 16.61 -14.29
CA SER A 162 6.44 17.92 -14.69
C SER A 162 4.93 17.81 -14.87
N SER A 163 4.21 18.93 -14.69
CA SER A 163 2.76 19.03 -14.90
C SER A 163 2.31 18.75 -16.35
N LYS A 164 3.25 18.56 -17.29
CA LYS A 164 3.03 18.29 -18.72
C LYS A 164 3.26 16.83 -19.13
N ASN A 165 3.24 15.87 -18.20
CA ASN A 165 3.55 14.46 -18.45
C ASN A 165 4.99 14.26 -18.96
N GLU A 166 5.94 14.92 -18.32
CA GLU A 166 7.36 14.80 -18.63
C GLU A 166 8.12 14.29 -17.40
N ILE A 167 9.13 13.46 -17.63
CA ILE A 167 10.11 13.08 -16.63
C ILE A 167 11.32 13.99 -16.82
N VAL A 168 11.68 14.72 -15.77
CA VAL A 168 12.81 15.63 -15.76
C VAL A 168 13.92 15.01 -14.92
N MET A 169 15.10 14.84 -15.51
CA MET A 169 16.30 14.33 -14.83
C MET A 169 17.38 15.41 -14.85
N LYS A 170 18.06 15.63 -13.72
CA LYS A 170 19.16 16.59 -13.61
C LYS A 170 20.35 15.95 -12.91
N SER A 171 21.54 16.23 -13.39
CA SER A 171 22.78 15.79 -12.75
C SER A 171 23.94 16.68 -13.19
N ASP A 172 24.90 16.87 -12.29
CA ASP A 172 26.16 17.58 -12.56
C ASP A 172 27.20 16.68 -13.25
N ILE A 173 26.90 15.40 -13.41
CA ILE A 173 27.78 14.38 -14.01
C ILE A 173 27.03 13.61 -15.11
N PRO A 174 27.77 13.03 -16.08
CA PRO A 174 27.16 12.21 -17.11
C PRO A 174 26.41 11.01 -16.51
N PHE A 175 25.25 10.69 -17.08
CA PHE A 175 24.43 9.56 -16.63
C PHE A 175 23.78 8.82 -17.79
N SER A 176 23.47 7.55 -17.57
CA SER A 176 22.58 6.77 -18.44
C SER A 176 21.29 6.47 -17.70
N TYR A 177 20.19 6.31 -18.45
CA TYR A 177 18.88 6.03 -17.87
C TYR A 177 18.12 4.96 -18.65
N ALA A 178 17.23 4.26 -17.95
CA ALA A 178 16.21 3.38 -18.53
C ALA A 178 14.91 3.50 -17.73
N ILE A 179 13.80 3.72 -18.42
CA ILE A 179 12.47 3.92 -17.86
C ILE A 179 11.62 2.70 -18.24
N TYR A 180 10.96 2.09 -17.27
CA TYR A 180 10.08 0.94 -17.43
C TYR A 180 8.68 1.28 -16.91
N ASN A 181 7.64 0.64 -17.44
CA ASN A 181 6.31 0.68 -16.81
C ASN A 181 6.14 -0.46 -15.78
N THR A 182 4.99 -0.51 -15.10
CA THR A 182 4.65 -1.58 -14.14
C THR A 182 4.60 -2.99 -14.72
N LYS A 183 4.51 -3.13 -16.05
CA LYS A 183 4.59 -4.42 -16.76
C LYS A 183 6.03 -4.79 -17.16
N ALA A 184 7.02 -4.09 -16.61
CA ALA A 184 8.44 -4.21 -16.94
C ALA A 184 8.79 -3.95 -18.42
N GLN A 185 7.92 -3.25 -19.16
CA GLN A 185 8.19 -2.89 -20.56
C GLN A 185 9.06 -1.63 -20.60
N LEU A 186 10.13 -1.66 -21.41
CA LEU A 186 11.01 -0.52 -21.61
C LEU A 186 10.26 0.59 -22.37
N ILE A 187 10.23 1.76 -21.74
CA ILE A 187 9.53 2.95 -22.22
C ILE A 187 10.47 3.89 -22.95
N ALA A 188 11.66 4.13 -22.39
CA ALA A 188 12.70 4.98 -22.94
C ALA A 188 14.04 4.65 -22.28
N SER A 189 15.14 4.89 -22.99
CA SER A 189 16.50 4.77 -22.44
C SER A 189 17.44 5.69 -23.21
N GLY A 190 18.54 6.11 -22.57
CA GLY A 190 19.51 6.98 -23.22
C GLY A 190 20.67 7.34 -22.30
N LYS A 191 21.45 8.33 -22.73
CA LYS A 191 22.58 8.92 -22.00
C LYS A 191 22.48 10.45 -22.02
N SER A 192 23.06 11.09 -21.03
CA SER A 192 23.27 12.53 -20.92
C SER A 192 24.73 12.76 -20.57
N ASP A 193 25.36 13.72 -21.26
CA ASP A 193 26.82 13.85 -21.30
C ASP A 193 27.39 14.86 -20.28
N ASP A 194 26.61 15.79 -19.71
CA ASP A 194 26.85 16.61 -18.48
C ASP A 194 25.97 17.89 -18.45
N GLN A 195 25.92 18.58 -17.29
CA GLN A 195 25.29 19.89 -17.00
C GLN A 195 23.91 20.20 -17.63
N THR A 196 23.09 19.18 -17.87
CA THR A 196 21.84 19.37 -18.59
C THR A 196 20.66 18.76 -17.85
N THR A 197 19.61 19.58 -17.73
CA THR A 197 18.28 19.08 -17.44
C THR A 197 17.81 18.29 -18.66
N LEU A 198 17.73 16.97 -18.53
CA LEU A 198 17.15 16.10 -19.53
C LEU A 198 15.65 15.99 -19.30
N THR A 199 14.86 16.39 -20.30
CA THR A 199 13.39 16.26 -20.25
C THR A 199 12.95 15.17 -21.21
N ILE A 200 12.31 14.14 -20.67
CA ILE A 200 11.72 13.04 -21.44
C ILE A 200 10.21 13.20 -21.43
N ALA A 201 9.66 13.59 -22.57
CA ALA A 201 8.22 13.61 -22.77
C ALA A 201 7.66 12.18 -22.75
N LEU A 202 6.62 11.93 -21.96
CA LEU A 202 5.85 10.70 -22.01
C LEU A 202 4.77 10.80 -23.10
N THR A 203 5.17 11.12 -24.33
CA THR A 203 4.23 11.26 -25.45
C THR A 203 3.50 9.94 -25.70
N ASN A 204 2.17 9.97 -25.69
CA ASN A 204 1.26 8.83 -25.91
C ASN A 204 1.30 7.69 -24.87
N LYS A 205 1.77 7.92 -23.63
CA LYS A 205 1.89 6.85 -22.63
C LYS A 205 1.06 7.11 -21.37
N CYS A 206 0.32 6.07 -21.00
CA CYS A 206 -0.77 6.06 -20.03
C CYS A 206 -0.36 6.53 -18.62
N LYS A 207 -1.32 7.11 -17.89
CA LYS A 207 -1.29 7.23 -16.43
C LYS A 207 -0.76 5.95 -15.79
N GLY A 208 0.12 6.07 -14.81
CA GLY A 208 0.66 4.90 -14.12
C GLY A 208 2.02 5.12 -13.49
N VAL A 209 2.56 4.02 -12.96
CA VAL A 209 3.84 3.98 -12.27
C VAL A 209 4.95 3.59 -13.27
N TYR A 210 6.07 4.29 -13.17
CA TYR A 210 7.30 4.06 -13.90
C TYR A 210 8.44 3.71 -12.95
N LEU A 211 9.32 2.82 -13.38
CA LEU A 211 10.60 2.53 -12.71
C LEU A 211 11.71 3.14 -13.55
N ILE A 212 12.55 3.96 -12.93
CA ILE A 212 13.61 4.70 -13.62
C ILE A 212 14.93 4.28 -13.03
N ARG A 213 15.73 3.58 -13.82
CA ARG A 213 17.11 3.22 -13.47
C ARG A 213 18.05 4.28 -14.00
N THR A 214 18.94 4.80 -13.16
CA THR A 214 20.03 5.70 -13.55
C THR A 214 21.39 5.09 -13.20
N VAL A 215 22.41 5.39 -14.01
CA VAL A 215 23.80 4.95 -13.77
C VAL A 215 24.74 6.11 -14.08
N THR A 216 25.60 6.44 -13.13
CA THR A 216 26.69 7.41 -13.23
C THR A 216 28.03 6.73 -12.90
N ASN A 217 29.12 7.48 -12.94
CA ASN A 217 30.41 7.02 -12.40
C ASN A 217 30.43 6.88 -10.87
N LEU A 218 29.45 7.47 -10.15
CA LEU A 218 29.30 7.34 -8.70
C LEU A 218 28.51 6.09 -8.29
N GLY A 219 27.70 5.54 -9.20
CA GLY A 219 26.93 4.32 -8.93
C GLY A 219 25.65 4.23 -9.76
N SER A 220 24.79 3.28 -9.39
CA SER A 220 23.47 3.12 -10.01
C SER A 220 22.35 3.24 -8.99
N SER A 221 21.19 3.72 -9.45
CA SER A 221 19.99 3.83 -8.63
C SER A 221 18.74 3.43 -9.42
N VAL A 222 17.68 3.07 -8.71
CA VAL A 222 16.35 2.83 -9.28
C VAL A 222 15.34 3.61 -8.45
N CYS A 223 14.58 4.50 -9.10
CA CYS A 223 13.50 5.23 -8.46
C CYS A 223 12.15 4.86 -9.08
N LYS A 224 11.08 5.06 -8.32
CA LYS A 224 9.70 4.84 -8.76
C LYS A 224 9.06 6.21 -8.98
N LEU A 225 8.43 6.45 -10.14
CA LEU A 225 7.74 7.70 -10.46
C LEU A 225 6.26 7.41 -10.79
N MET A 226 5.31 8.12 -10.17
CA MET A 226 3.88 8.01 -10.51
C MET A 226 3.47 9.20 -11.41
N ASN A 227 2.82 8.92 -12.55
CA ASN A 227 2.21 9.93 -13.41
C ASN A 227 0.69 9.84 -13.32
N GLU A 228 0.06 10.84 -12.71
CA GLU A 228 -1.39 10.85 -12.39
C GLU A 228 -2.25 11.64 -13.39
N LYS A 229 -1.64 12.44 -14.28
CA LYS A 229 -2.34 13.35 -15.21
C LYS A 229 -2.50 12.79 -16.62
#